data_AF-A0A0C3QLQ7-F1
#
_entry.id   AF-A0A0C3QLQ7-F1
#
_cell.length_a   1.000
_cell.length_b   1.000
_cell.length_c   1.000
_cell.angle_alpha   90.00
_cell.angle_beta   90.00
_cell.angle_gamma   90.00
#
_symmetry.space_group_name_H-M   'P 1'
#
loop_
_entity.id
_entity.type
_entity.pdbx_description
1 polymer ?
#
loop_
_entity_poly.entity_id
_entity_poly.type
_entity_poly.pdbx_seq_one_letter_code
_entity_poly.pdbx_strand_id
1 'polypeptide(L)'
;MVCNEFGFFQDGDPGNYSSIVSSLVTAGYNPRQCNHMFPNADGSIGSFYPDTDDVNSDHGGGWNLRARNLFVVNGQFDPWRSASLSSRYAPKFRNTPHQRVEVVRGGHHCWDWNLYGARYNRDVKRVVDIGVKRVKKWVKQWYRAHRKVENSMPKGKVNYWAGIL
;
A
#
# COMPACT_ATOMS: atom_id res chain seq x y z
N MET A 1 10.55 11.04 -8.35
CA MET A 1 9.95 10.06 -7.43
C MET A 1 10.95 9.00 -6.98
N VAL A 2 11.33 7.99 -7.79
CA VAL A 2 12.22 6.92 -7.26
C VAL A 2 13.67 7.37 -7.06
N CYS A 3 14.17 8.25 -7.92
CA CYS A 3 15.55 8.77 -7.86
C CYS A 3 15.82 9.84 -6.79
N ASN A 4 14.78 10.37 -6.15
CA ASN A 4 14.88 11.47 -5.18
C ASN A 4 14.09 11.25 -3.89
N GLU A 5 13.01 10.46 -3.91
CA GLU A 5 12.12 10.29 -2.77
C GLU A 5 12.03 8.81 -2.34
N PHE A 6 11.42 7.96 -3.16
CA PHE A 6 10.99 6.63 -2.70
C PHE A 6 12.11 5.61 -2.57
N GLY A 7 13.17 5.72 -3.38
CA GLY A 7 14.27 4.74 -3.40
C GLY A 7 13.83 3.29 -3.62
N PHE A 8 12.63 3.09 -4.17
CA PHE A 8 12.01 1.78 -4.29
C PHE A 8 12.51 1.04 -5.52
N PHE A 9 13.76 0.58 -5.46
CA PHE A 9 14.45 -0.13 -6.53
C PHE A 9 14.17 -1.63 -6.48
N GLN A 10 13.92 -2.23 -7.65
CA GLN A 10 13.72 -3.68 -7.80
C GLN A 10 15.07 -4.35 -8.05
N ASP A 11 15.93 -4.32 -7.04
CA ASP A 11 17.30 -4.83 -7.11
C ASP A 11 17.34 -6.37 -7.12
N GLY A 12 18.48 -6.90 -7.57
CA GLY A 12 18.81 -8.31 -7.42
C GLY A 12 19.18 -8.67 -5.98
N ASP A 13 19.43 -9.95 -5.75
CA ASP A 13 19.88 -10.47 -4.46
C ASP A 13 21.42 -10.67 -4.52
N PRO A 14 22.23 -9.78 -3.93
CA PRO A 14 23.69 -9.84 -4.07
C PRO A 14 24.24 -11.17 -3.55
N GLY A 15 25.03 -11.85 -4.39
CA GLY A 15 25.58 -13.17 -4.08
C GLY A 15 24.65 -14.36 -4.37
N ASN A 16 23.39 -14.12 -4.73
CA ASN A 16 22.45 -15.15 -5.15
C ASN A 16 22.22 -15.09 -6.66
N TYR A 17 22.95 -15.93 -7.41
CA TYR A 17 22.84 -15.99 -8.87
C TYR A 17 21.56 -16.69 -9.38
N SER A 18 20.69 -17.16 -8.49
CA SER A 18 19.39 -17.75 -8.82
C SER A 18 18.22 -16.77 -8.70
N SER A 19 18.47 -15.50 -8.36
CA SER A 19 17.42 -14.48 -8.35
C SER A 19 16.93 -14.15 -9.77
N ILE A 20 15.68 -13.71 -9.88
CA ILE A 20 15.07 -13.29 -11.16
C ILE A 20 15.81 -12.07 -11.74
N VAL A 21 16.15 -11.11 -10.89
CA VAL A 21 16.96 -9.94 -11.25
C VAL A 21 18.43 -10.27 -11.04
N SER A 22 19.29 -9.85 -11.97
CA SER A 22 20.74 -10.07 -11.89
C SER A 22 21.31 -9.54 -10.56
N SER A 23 22.17 -10.33 -9.91
CA SER A 23 22.87 -9.93 -8.68
C SER A 23 23.84 -8.74 -8.85
N LEU A 24 24.10 -8.33 -10.11
CA LEU A 24 24.85 -7.11 -10.43
C LEU A 24 24.01 -5.84 -10.34
N VAL A 25 22.68 -5.95 -10.35
CA VAL A 25 21.76 -4.83 -10.10
C VAL A 25 21.64 -4.67 -8.59
N THR A 26 22.50 -3.83 -8.02
CA THR A 26 22.59 -3.58 -6.57
C THR A 26 21.90 -2.27 -6.19
N ALA A 27 21.71 -2.04 -4.88
CA ALA A 27 21.19 -0.76 -4.37
C ALA A 27 22.02 0.46 -4.80
N GLY A 28 23.32 0.30 -5.10
CA GLY A 28 24.16 1.37 -5.65
C GLY A 28 24.10 1.49 -7.18
N TYR A 29 23.49 0.53 -7.88
CA TYR A 29 23.34 0.57 -9.34
C TYR A 29 22.31 1.61 -9.77
N ASN A 30 21.12 1.58 -9.17
CA ASN A 30 20.02 2.46 -9.58
C ASN A 30 20.28 3.95 -9.31
N PRO A 31 20.81 4.39 -8.14
CA PRO A 31 21.20 5.78 -7.93
C PRO A 31 22.23 6.29 -8.95
N ARG A 32 23.17 5.43 -9.38
CA ARG A 32 24.09 5.79 -10.46
C ARG A 32 23.36 6.00 -11.79
N GLN A 33 22.43 5.11 -12.15
CA GLN A 33 21.61 5.30 -13.36
C GLN A 33 20.79 6.59 -13.28
N CYS A 34 20.17 6.88 -12.14
CA CYS A 34 19.45 8.13 -11.90
C CYS A 34 20.32 9.35 -12.21
N ASN A 35 21.56 9.37 -11.74
CA ASN A 35 22.48 10.49 -11.95
C ASN A 35 22.96 10.65 -13.39
N HIS A 36 22.94 9.58 -14.18
CA HIS A 36 23.20 9.68 -15.63
C HIS A 36 21.97 10.11 -16.41
N MET A 37 20.77 9.65 -16.03
CA MET A 37 19.51 9.97 -16.72
C MET A 37 19.01 11.38 -16.42
N PHE A 38 19.31 11.89 -15.23
CA PHE A 38 18.94 13.21 -14.76
C PHE A 38 20.21 13.99 -14.43
N PRO A 39 20.88 14.59 -15.43
CA PRO A 39 22.04 15.43 -15.20
C PRO A 39 21.64 16.77 -14.58
N ASN A 40 22.62 17.48 -14.03
CA ASN A 40 22.43 18.86 -13.59
C ASN A 40 22.19 19.79 -14.80
N ALA A 41 21.72 21.01 -14.54
CA ALA A 41 21.42 21.99 -15.59
C ALA A 41 22.65 22.37 -16.44
N ASP A 42 23.85 22.21 -15.90
CA ASP A 42 25.13 22.44 -16.59
C ASP A 42 25.62 21.22 -17.40
N GLY A 43 24.85 20.13 -17.43
CA GLY A 43 25.18 18.89 -18.13
C GLY A 43 26.12 17.96 -17.36
N SER A 44 26.55 18.31 -16.15
CA SER A 44 27.31 17.41 -15.29
C SER A 44 26.44 16.25 -14.76
N ILE A 45 27.08 15.15 -14.36
CA ILE A 45 26.39 14.00 -13.75
C ILE A 45 25.62 14.49 -12.51
N GLY A 46 24.38 14.03 -12.38
CA GLY A 46 23.54 14.35 -11.23
C GLY A 46 24.17 13.91 -9.90
N SER A 47 23.69 14.49 -8.81
CA SER A 47 24.08 14.10 -7.43
C SER A 47 22.87 13.72 -6.58
N PHE A 48 21.85 13.16 -7.24
CA PHE A 48 20.62 12.70 -6.64
C PHE A 48 20.83 11.35 -5.94
N TYR A 49 20.35 11.30 -4.70
CA TYR A 49 20.14 10.07 -3.95
C TYR A 49 18.74 10.13 -3.33
N PRO A 50 17.97 9.04 -3.32
CA PRO A 50 16.62 9.08 -2.77
C PRO A 50 16.65 9.33 -1.26
N ASP A 51 15.95 10.37 -0.81
CA ASP A 51 15.79 10.67 0.61
C ASP A 51 14.62 9.88 1.20
N THR A 52 14.83 8.58 1.35
CA THR A 52 13.78 7.67 1.83
C THR A 52 13.42 7.93 3.28
N ASP A 53 14.35 8.47 4.08
CA ASP A 53 14.15 8.67 5.51
C ASP A 53 13.24 9.87 5.75
N ASP A 54 13.51 11.01 5.11
CA ASP A 54 12.64 12.19 5.22
C ASP A 54 11.27 11.91 4.63
N VAL A 55 11.19 11.25 3.47
CA VAL A 55 9.91 10.85 2.87
C VAL A 55 9.11 9.94 3.82
N ASN A 56 9.74 8.94 4.43
CA ASN A 56 9.05 8.09 5.39
C ASN A 56 8.61 8.89 6.64
N SER A 57 9.45 9.80 7.12
CA SER A 57 9.15 10.67 8.26
C SER A 57 7.94 11.57 7.98
N ASP A 58 7.97 12.30 6.86
CA ASP A 58 6.94 13.22 6.41
C ASP A 58 5.59 12.54 6.16
N HIS A 59 5.63 11.27 5.74
CA HIS A 59 4.43 10.46 5.51
C HIS A 59 4.04 9.56 6.69
N GLY A 60 4.44 9.94 7.91
CA GLY A 60 3.92 9.36 9.15
C GLY A 60 4.71 8.18 9.70
N GLY A 61 5.97 8.03 9.31
CA GLY A 61 6.94 7.08 9.87
C GLY A 61 7.04 5.75 9.13
N GLY A 62 6.70 5.70 7.84
CA GLY A 62 6.79 4.49 7.01
C GLY A 62 6.03 3.30 7.58
N TRP A 63 6.73 2.21 7.93
CA TRP A 63 6.13 1.03 8.55
C TRP A 63 5.52 1.26 9.94
N ASN A 64 5.84 2.37 10.58
CA ASN A 64 5.27 2.77 11.87
C ASN A 64 3.99 3.62 11.72
N LEU A 65 3.50 3.85 10.49
CA LEU A 65 2.34 4.70 10.22
C LEU A 65 1.15 4.37 11.12
N ARG A 66 0.70 5.40 11.87
CA ARG A 66 -0.54 5.38 12.64
C ARG A 66 -1.48 6.47 12.17
N ALA A 67 -2.65 6.07 11.69
CA ALA A 67 -3.64 7.00 11.16
C ALA A 67 -5.05 6.69 11.66
N ARG A 68 -5.94 7.68 11.58
CA ARG A 68 -7.37 7.49 11.79
C ARG A 68 -8.03 7.16 10.45
N ASN A 69 -8.98 6.23 10.50
CA ASN A 69 -9.79 5.83 9.34
C ASN A 69 -8.96 5.30 8.17
N LEU A 70 -7.96 4.46 8.47
CA LEU A 70 -7.09 3.84 7.47
C LEU A 70 -7.34 2.33 7.38
N PHE A 71 -7.59 1.83 6.18
CA PHE A 71 -7.73 0.41 5.89
C PHE A 71 -6.76 0.05 4.78
N VAL A 72 -5.78 -0.79 5.10
CA VAL A 72 -4.73 -1.22 4.18
C VAL A 72 -4.94 -2.67 3.83
N VAL A 73 -4.85 -2.98 2.54
CA VAL A 73 -4.99 -4.34 2.03
C VAL A 73 -3.80 -4.65 1.13
N ASN A 74 -3.28 -5.88 1.23
CA ASN A 74 -2.30 -6.42 0.29
C ASN A 74 -2.65 -7.85 -0.10
N GLY A 75 -2.17 -8.30 -1.25
CA GLY A 75 -2.19 -9.72 -1.62
C GLY A 75 -1.07 -10.49 -0.91
N GLN A 76 -1.30 -11.76 -0.57
CA GLN A 76 -0.27 -12.63 -0.01
C GLN A 76 0.96 -12.76 -0.92
N PHE A 77 0.72 -12.86 -2.23
CA PHE A 77 1.71 -13.02 -3.29
C PHE A 77 1.95 -11.73 -4.09
N ASP A 78 1.50 -10.58 -3.57
CA ASP A 78 1.78 -9.30 -4.18
C ASP A 78 3.28 -8.96 -4.00
N PRO A 79 4.05 -8.79 -5.09
CA PRO A 79 5.48 -8.44 -4.98
C PRO A 79 5.69 -7.09 -4.27
N TRP A 80 4.68 -6.21 -4.28
CA TRP A 80 4.73 -4.91 -3.62
C TRP A 80 4.45 -4.99 -2.12
N ARG A 81 4.03 -6.15 -1.60
CA ARG A 81 3.71 -6.35 -0.17
C ARG A 81 4.91 -6.06 0.74
N SER A 82 6.14 -6.32 0.28
CA SER A 82 7.36 -6.09 1.06
C SER A 82 7.62 -4.63 1.38
N ALA A 83 7.04 -3.69 0.63
CA ALA A 83 7.14 -2.26 0.86
C ALA A 83 6.01 -1.69 1.72
N SER A 84 5.01 -2.48 2.09
CA SER A 84 3.81 -2.01 2.81
C SER A 84 3.82 -2.36 4.30
N LEU A 85 2.78 -1.92 5.03
CA LEU A 85 2.51 -2.34 6.41
C LEU A 85 2.29 -3.86 6.56
N SER A 86 2.11 -4.60 5.46
CA SER A 86 1.97 -6.05 5.44
C SER A 86 3.29 -6.79 5.19
N SER A 87 4.41 -6.05 5.12
CA SER A 87 5.74 -6.60 4.91
C SER A 87 6.14 -7.57 6.01
N ARG A 88 6.85 -8.63 5.64
CA ARG A 88 7.46 -9.57 6.60
C ARG A 88 8.67 -8.97 7.33
N TYR A 89 9.23 -7.89 6.78
CA TYR A 89 10.37 -7.17 7.33
C TYR A 89 9.94 -6.00 8.23
N ALA A 90 8.65 -5.63 8.17
CA ALA A 90 8.08 -4.59 9.04
C ALA A 90 7.87 -5.09 10.48
N PRO A 91 7.89 -4.17 11.46
CA PRO A 91 7.38 -4.47 12.80
C PRO A 91 5.96 -5.05 12.75
N LYS A 92 5.66 -6.02 13.62
CA LYS A 92 4.33 -6.64 13.66
C LYS A 92 3.25 -5.59 13.87
N PHE A 93 2.39 -5.41 12.88
CA PHE A 93 1.32 -4.42 12.95
C PHE A 93 0.15 -4.88 13.84
N ARG A 94 -0.15 -4.11 14.89
CA ARG A 94 -1.34 -4.33 15.73
C ARG A 94 -2.53 -3.51 15.24
N ASN A 95 -3.60 -4.18 14.85
CA ASN A 95 -4.86 -3.55 14.41
C ASN A 95 -5.54 -2.75 15.54
N THR A 96 -6.18 -1.64 15.18
CA THR A 96 -6.91 -0.75 16.09
C THR A 96 -8.37 -0.55 15.63
N PRO A 97 -9.22 0.14 16.43
CA PRO A 97 -10.54 0.55 15.99
C PRO A 97 -10.55 1.54 14.80
N HIS A 98 -9.43 2.20 14.50
CA HIS A 98 -9.34 3.22 13.45
C HIS A 98 -8.39 2.87 12.31
N GLN A 99 -7.49 1.91 12.51
CA GLN A 99 -6.56 1.45 11.50
C GLN A 99 -6.51 -0.07 11.46
N ARG A 100 -6.62 -0.63 10.27
CA ARG A 100 -6.58 -2.09 10.09
C ARG A 100 -5.82 -2.45 8.83
N VAL A 101 -4.94 -3.44 8.96
CA VAL A 101 -4.17 -4.03 7.88
C VAL A 101 -4.69 -5.45 7.65
N GLU A 102 -4.95 -5.79 6.39
CA GLU A 102 -5.44 -7.09 5.95
C GLU A 102 -4.56 -7.64 4.83
N VAL A 103 -4.40 -8.96 4.81
CA VAL A 103 -3.78 -9.66 3.69
C VAL A 103 -4.80 -10.61 3.08
N VAL A 104 -4.98 -10.53 1.77
CA VAL A 104 -5.81 -11.47 1.01
C VAL A 104 -5.00 -12.75 0.80
N ARG A 105 -5.43 -13.86 1.41
CA ARG A 105 -4.78 -15.17 1.26
C ARG A 105 -4.89 -15.66 -0.17
N GLY A 106 -3.75 -16.04 -0.75
CA GLY A 106 -3.62 -16.38 -2.16
C GLY A 106 -3.74 -15.17 -3.10
N GLY A 107 -3.89 -13.95 -2.57
CA GLY A 107 -4.14 -12.77 -3.39
C GLY A 107 -2.90 -12.16 -4.00
N HIS A 108 -3.14 -11.39 -5.06
CA HIS A 108 -2.14 -10.69 -5.87
C HIS A 108 -2.31 -9.17 -5.73
N HIS A 109 -1.69 -8.40 -6.61
CA HIS A 109 -1.72 -6.95 -6.56
C HIS A 109 -3.13 -6.38 -6.64
N CYS A 110 -3.52 -5.63 -5.59
CA CYS A 110 -4.81 -4.93 -5.49
C CYS A 110 -6.04 -5.79 -5.80
N TRP A 111 -6.02 -7.08 -5.44
CA TRP A 111 -7.09 -8.00 -5.83
C TRP A 111 -8.45 -7.67 -5.20
N ASP A 112 -8.43 -7.00 -4.05
CA ASP A 112 -9.61 -6.46 -3.37
C ASP A 112 -10.26 -5.28 -4.10
N TRP A 113 -9.57 -4.64 -5.05
CA TRP A 113 -10.12 -3.56 -5.88
C TRP A 113 -11.10 -4.08 -6.93
N ASN A 114 -10.81 -5.25 -7.52
CA ASN A 114 -11.70 -5.88 -8.48
C ASN A 114 -12.72 -6.78 -7.77
N LEU A 115 -13.94 -6.28 -7.61
CA LEU A 115 -15.02 -6.96 -6.90
C LEU A 115 -15.45 -8.30 -7.54
N TYR A 116 -15.17 -8.54 -8.83
CA TYR A 116 -15.42 -9.85 -9.46
C TYR A 116 -14.61 -10.98 -8.82
N GLY A 117 -13.44 -10.68 -8.26
CA GLY A 117 -12.63 -11.67 -7.53
C GLY A 117 -13.40 -12.28 -6.36
N ALA A 118 -14.35 -11.56 -5.77
CA ALA A 118 -15.19 -12.04 -4.69
C ALA A 118 -16.16 -13.17 -5.12
N ARG A 119 -16.47 -13.32 -6.42
CA ARG A 119 -17.27 -14.44 -6.95
C ARG A 119 -16.55 -15.78 -6.76
N TYR A 120 -15.23 -15.77 -6.92
CA TYR A 120 -14.42 -16.98 -7.01
C TYR A 120 -13.51 -17.19 -5.80
N ASN A 121 -13.28 -16.14 -5.00
CA ASN A 121 -12.41 -16.21 -3.84
C ASN A 121 -13.10 -15.61 -2.59
N ARG A 122 -13.36 -16.50 -1.62
CA ARG A 122 -13.98 -16.13 -0.34
C ARG A 122 -13.15 -15.15 0.50
N ASP A 123 -11.82 -15.12 0.32
CA ASP A 123 -10.95 -14.23 1.08
C ASP A 123 -10.98 -12.80 0.54
N VAL A 124 -11.07 -12.63 -0.79
CA VAL A 124 -11.37 -11.33 -1.42
C VAL A 124 -12.69 -10.80 -0.87
N LYS A 125 -13.75 -11.62 -0.92
CA LYS A 125 -15.07 -11.23 -0.38
C LYS A 125 -14.97 -10.81 1.09
N ARG A 126 -14.27 -11.59 1.93
CA ARG A 126 -14.06 -11.31 3.36
C ARG A 126 -13.39 -9.95 3.58
N VAL A 127 -12.31 -9.65 2.86
CA VAL A 127 -11.56 -8.39 3.04
C VAL A 127 -12.39 -7.20 2.59
N VAL A 128 -13.09 -7.31 1.46
CA VAL A 128 -14.03 -6.25 1.00
C VAL A 128 -15.16 -6.04 2.01
N ASP A 129 -15.76 -7.12 2.55
CA ASP A 129 -16.79 -7.03 3.59
C ASP A 129 -16.29 -6.28 4.83
N ILE A 130 -15.05 -6.55 5.26
CA ILE A 130 -14.40 -5.83 6.37
C ILE A 130 -14.22 -4.35 6.02
N GLY A 131 -13.71 -4.04 4.82
CA GLY A 131 -13.48 -2.69 4.34
C GLY A 131 -14.77 -1.87 4.30
N VAL A 132 -15.81 -2.38 3.64
CA VAL A 132 -17.13 -1.74 3.58
C VAL A 132 -17.70 -1.50 4.98
N LYS A 133 -17.60 -2.49 5.89
CA LYS A 133 -18.05 -2.32 7.27
C LYS A 133 -17.29 -1.20 8.00
N ARG A 134 -15.99 -1.03 7.75
CA ARG A 134 -15.17 0.04 8.34
C ARG A 134 -15.53 1.40 7.78
N VAL A 135 -15.58 1.56 6.46
CA VAL A 135 -15.96 2.82 5.81
C VAL A 135 -17.36 3.26 6.25
N LYS A 136 -18.34 2.33 6.27
CA LYS A 136 -19.68 2.63 6.79
C LYS A 136 -19.66 3.09 8.25
N LYS A 137 -18.78 2.54 9.10
CA LYS A 137 -18.63 3.00 10.49
C LYS A 137 -18.05 4.42 10.54
N TRP A 138 -17.05 4.73 9.72
CA TRP A 138 -16.44 6.07 9.66
C TRP A 138 -17.44 7.12 9.19
N VAL A 139 -18.20 6.83 8.12
CA VAL A 139 -19.25 7.74 7.62
C VAL A 139 -20.34 7.96 8.68
N LYS A 140 -20.77 6.91 9.41
CA LYS A 140 -21.69 7.07 10.56
C LYS A 140 -21.13 7.98 11.65
N GLN A 141 -19.85 7.81 11.99
CA GLN A 141 -19.19 8.64 12.99
C GLN A 141 -19.13 10.10 12.53
N TRP A 142 -18.85 10.33 11.26
CA TRP A 142 -18.83 11.66 10.66
C TRP A 142 -20.21 12.33 10.73
N TYR A 143 -21.30 11.69 10.30
CA TYR A 143 -22.66 12.27 10.39
C TYR A 143 -23.10 12.56 11.83
N ARG A 144 -22.70 11.73 12.80
CA ARG A 144 -22.98 12.00 14.22
C ARG A 144 -22.29 13.26 14.72
N ALA A 145 -21.07 13.54 14.24
CA ALA A 145 -20.35 14.76 14.56
C ALA A 145 -20.89 15.99 13.79
N HIS A 146 -21.49 15.78 12.62
CA HIS A 146 -21.98 16.86 11.74
C HIS A 146 -23.52 16.86 11.67
N ARG A 147 -24.18 17.06 12.81
CA ARG A 147 -25.65 16.96 12.96
C ARG A 147 -26.47 17.87 12.05
N LYS A 148 -25.86 18.95 11.51
CA LYS A 148 -26.51 19.89 10.59
C LYS A 148 -26.52 19.40 9.13
N VAL A 149 -25.73 18.38 8.79
CA VAL A 149 -25.67 17.82 7.45
C VAL A 149 -26.70 16.69 7.34
N GLU A 150 -27.52 16.73 6.29
CA GLU A 150 -28.49 15.67 6.01
C GLU A 150 -27.77 14.33 5.77
N ASN A 151 -28.23 13.29 6.47
CA ASN A 151 -27.64 11.95 6.37
C ASN A 151 -28.21 11.21 5.15
N SER A 152 -27.42 11.14 4.08
CA SER A 152 -27.78 10.44 2.83
C SER A 152 -27.44 8.94 2.84
N MET A 153 -26.95 8.40 3.96
CA MET A 153 -26.66 6.97 3.98
C MET A 153 -27.93 6.13 3.84
N PRO A 154 -27.88 5.02 3.08
CA PRO A 154 -29.03 4.15 2.91
C PRO A 154 -29.61 3.67 4.25
N LYS A 155 -30.94 3.74 4.36
CA LYS A 155 -31.68 3.20 5.49
C LYS A 155 -31.78 1.67 5.34
N GLY A 156 -31.49 0.92 6.41
CA GLY A 156 -31.62 -0.55 6.43
C GLY A 156 -30.37 -1.33 5.98
N LYS A 157 -30.56 -2.62 5.66
CA LYS A 157 -29.50 -3.51 5.19
C LYS A 157 -29.28 -3.31 3.69
N VAL A 158 -28.12 -2.80 3.31
CA VAL A 158 -27.69 -2.70 1.91
C VAL A 158 -26.95 -3.99 1.54
N ASN A 159 -27.43 -4.69 0.51
CA ASN A 159 -26.66 -5.75 -0.13
C ASN A 159 -25.73 -5.14 -1.19
N TYR A 160 -24.52 -4.78 -0.78
CA TYR A 160 -23.50 -4.22 -1.68
C TYR A 160 -22.85 -5.27 -2.59
N TRP A 161 -23.29 -6.53 -2.52
CA TRP A 161 -22.94 -7.58 -3.48
C TRP A 161 -24.02 -7.80 -4.54
N ALA A 162 -25.18 -7.13 -4.46
CA ALA A 162 -26.24 -7.29 -5.45
C ALA A 162 -25.72 -6.95 -6.86
N GLY A 163 -25.90 -7.87 -7.82
CA GLY A 163 -25.40 -7.74 -9.20
C GLY A 163 -23.92 -8.08 -9.38
N ILE A 164 -23.18 -8.26 -8.28
CA ILE A 164 -21.78 -8.71 -8.29
C ILE A 164 -21.68 -10.18 -7.92
N LEU A 165 -22.39 -10.68 -6.91
CA LEU A 165 -22.43 -12.10 -6.56
C LEU A 165 -23.78 -12.70 -6.94
#